data_AF-A0A7Z9I3K6-F1
#
_entry.id   AF-A0A7Z9I3K6-F1
#
_cell.length_a   1.000
_cell.length_b   1.000
_cell.length_c   1.000
_cell.angle_alpha   90.00
_cell.angle_beta   90.00
_cell.angle_gamma   90.00
#
_symmetry.space_group_name_H-M   'P 1'
#
loop_
_entity.id
_entity.type
_entity.pdbx_description
1 polymer ?
#
loop_
_entity_poly.entity_id
_entity_poly.type
_entity_poly.pdbx_seq_one_letter_code
_entity_poly.pdbx_strand_id
1 'polypeptide(L)' 'GFYLVSDGSGDPVRVRMRPPCFNLVAAMPAMTIGHYVADIVPIFGSVNMIGGELDR' A
#
# COMPACT_ATOMS: atom_id res chain seq x y z
N GLY A 1 2.36 6.23 -6.54
CA GLY A 1 2.12 6.71 -7.93
C GLY A 1 0.73 7.31 -8.02
N PHE A 2 0.45 8.15 -9.01
CA PHE A 2 -0.88 8.77 -9.18
C PHE A 2 -1.46 8.43 -10.54
N TYR A 3 -2.76 8.14 -10.56
CA TYR A 3 -3.56 7.93 -11.75
C TYR A 3 -4.58 9.07 -11.85
N LEU A 4 -4.41 9.93 -12.87
CA LEU A 4 -5.28 11.07 -13.10
C LEU A 4 -6.08 10.90 -14.38
N VAL A 5 -7.34 11.34 -14.34
CA VAL A 5 -8.22 11.45 -15.51
C VAL A 5 -8.73 12.89 -15.57
N SER A 6 -8.61 13.51 -16.75
CA SER A 6 -9.14 14.84 -17.07
C SER A 6 -10.04 14.72 -18.29
N ASP A 7 -11.14 15.47 -18.28
CA ASP A 7 -12.06 15.69 -19.39
C ASP A 7 -11.79 17.02 -20.13
N GLY A 8 -10.68 17.70 -19.79
CA GLY A 8 -10.37 19.04 -20.28
C GLY A 8 -11.00 20.17 -19.48
N SER A 9 -11.81 19.87 -18.45
CA SER A 9 -12.17 20.83 -17.40
C SER A 9 -10.92 21.26 -16.62
N GLY A 10 -10.96 22.44 -16.00
CA GLY A 10 -9.88 22.93 -15.13
C GLY A 10 -9.64 22.07 -13.88
N ASP A 11 -10.59 21.18 -13.55
CA ASP A 11 -10.52 20.27 -12.42
C ASP A 11 -10.36 18.80 -12.87
N PRO A 12 -9.58 17.97 -12.15
CA PRO A 12 -9.44 16.57 -12.48
C PRO A 12 -10.71 15.79 -12.15
N VAL A 13 -11.23 15.06 -13.13
CA VAL A 13 -12.38 14.15 -12.97
C VAL A 13 -12.07 13.01 -12.01
N ARG A 14 -10.82 12.54 -11.99
CA ARG A 14 -10.37 11.49 -11.07
C ARG A 14 -8.92 11.67 -10.70
N VAL A 15 -8.62 11.51 -9.41
CA VAL A 15 -7.26 11.33 -8.90
C VAL A 15 -7.25 10.10 -8.01
N ARG A 16 -6.49 9.08 -8.39
CA ARG A 16 -6.25 7.89 -7.56
C ARG A 16 -4.78 7.83 -7.19
N MET A 17 -4.50 7.83 -5.90
CA MET A 17 -3.17 7.52 -5.39
C MET A 17 -3.01 6.00 -5.31
N ARG A 18 -1.85 5.49 -5.75
CA ARG A 18 -1.39 4.13 -5.50
C ARG A 18 -0.29 4.21 -4.43
N PRO A 19 -0.59 3.82 -3.19
CA PRO A 19 0.38 3.78 -2.11
C PRO A 19 1.53 2.82 -2.44
N PRO A 20 2.79 3.14 -2.09
CA PRO A 20 3.91 2.23 -2.30
C PRO A 20 3.76 0.95 -1.47
N CYS A 21 3.24 1.05 -0.24
CA CYS A 21 3.06 -0.10 0.65
C CYS A 21 1.93 -1.05 0.24
N PHE A 22 0.95 -0.60 -0.57
CA PHE A 22 -0.27 -1.36 -0.84
C PHE A 22 0.01 -2.77 -1.37
N ASN A 23 0.96 -2.90 -2.31
CA ASN A 23 1.32 -4.21 -2.86
C ASN A 23 2.18 -5.03 -1.90
N LEU A 24 2.98 -4.38 -1.06
CA LEU A 24 3.85 -5.06 -0.10
C LEU A 24 3.03 -5.67 1.04
N VAL A 25 2.04 -4.92 1.55
CA VAL A 25 1.08 -5.41 2.55
C VAL A 25 0.27 -6.57 1.98
N ALA A 26 -0.14 -6.50 0.72
CA ALA A 26 -0.83 -7.61 0.05
C ALA A 26 0.03 -8.89 -0.05
N ALA A 27 1.36 -8.77 -0.08
CA ALA A 27 2.29 -9.90 -0.09
C ALA A 27 2.63 -10.43 1.32
N MET A 28 2.27 -9.71 2.39
CA MET A 28 2.58 -10.06 3.77
C MET A 28 2.12 -11.48 4.17
N PRO A 29 0.93 -11.98 3.78
CA PRO A 29 0.53 -13.35 4.10
C PRO A 29 1.52 -14.39 3.55
N ALA A 30 2.03 -14.19 2.34
CA ALA A 30 3.03 -15.07 1.74
C ALA A 30 4.38 -14.98 2.45
N MET A 31 4.74 -13.81 2.99
CA MET A 31 5.96 -13.61 3.78
C MET A 31 5.88 -14.23 5.19
N THR A 32 4.68 -14.40 5.74
CA THR A 32 4.49 -14.93 7.11
C THR A 32 4.33 -16.45 7.18
N ILE A 33 4.09 -17.13 6.05
CA ILE A 33 3.93 -18.59 6.02
C ILE A 33 5.27 -19.26 6.35
N GLY A 34 5.25 -20.21 7.30
CA GLY A 34 6.46 -20.92 7.74
C GLY A 34 7.27 -20.20 8.83
N HIS A 35 6.79 -19.04 9.29
CA HIS A 35 7.41 -18.26 10.37
C HIS A 35 6.63 -18.37 11.69
N TYR A 36 7.26 -17.97 12.79
CA TYR A 36 6.63 -17.95 14.11
C TYR A 36 5.82 -16.67 14.32
N VAL A 37 4.90 -16.69 15.29
CA VAL A 37 4.12 -15.49 15.69
C VAL A 37 5.05 -14.33 16.09
N ALA A 38 6.21 -14.64 16.67
CA ALA A 38 7.22 -13.64 17.02
C ALA A 38 7.80 -12.89 15.80
N ASP A 39 7.78 -13.51 14.62
CA ASP A 39 8.34 -12.96 13.38
C ASP A 39 7.38 -11.96 12.71
N ILE A 40 6.13 -11.86 13.16
CA ILE A 40 5.13 -10.94 12.59
C ILE A 40 5.61 -9.49 12.70
N VAL A 41 6.15 -9.09 13.84
CA VAL A 41 6.61 -7.70 14.08
C VAL A 41 7.79 -7.32 13.18
N PRO A 42 8.89 -8.09 13.08
CA PRO A 42 9.99 -7.75 12.17
C PRO A 42 9.58 -7.85 10.69
N ILE A 43 8.73 -8.80 10.30
CA ILE A 43 8.18 -8.88 8.93
C ILE A 43 7.37 -7.61 8.61
N PHE A 44 6.48 -7.20 9.50
CA PHE A 44 5.68 -5.99 9.35
C PHE A 44 6.55 -4.73 9.28
N GLY A 45 7.56 -4.62 10.16
CA GLY A 45 8.52 -3.52 10.15
C GLY A 45 9.32 -3.42 8.84
N SER A 46 9.70 -4.55 8.24
CA SER A 46 10.44 -4.57 6.97
C SER A 46 9.63 -4.03 5.78
N VAL A 47 8.30 -4.19 5.81
CA VAL A 47 7.38 -3.68 4.79
C VAL A 47 7.24 -2.16 4.83
N ASN A 48 7.63 -1.51 5.94
CA ASN A 48 7.55 -0.06 6.14
C ASN A 48 6.16 0.51 5.83
N MET A 49 5.11 -0.19 6.27
CA MET A 49 3.72 0.24 6.08
C MET A 49 3.41 1.43 6.99
N ILE A 50 2.94 2.53 6.39
CA ILE A 50 2.40 3.68 7.11
C ILE A 50 0.87 3.62 7.03
N GLY A 51 0.16 3.75 8.16
CA GLY A 51 -1.30 3.61 8.17
C GLY A 51 -2.00 4.64 7.26
N GLY A 52 -1.54 5.89 7.26
CA GLY A 52 -2.17 6.98 6.52
C GLY A 52 -2.04 6.91 4.99
N GLU A 53 -1.16 6.06 4.45
CA GLU A 53 -1.08 5.82 3.01
C GLU A 53 -1.99 4.68 2.56
N LEU A 54 -2.30 3.68 3.39
CA LEU A 54 -3.09 2.51 2.99
C LEU A 54 -4.60 2.80 2.94
N ASP A 55 -5.06 3.81 3.66
CA ASP A 55 -6.49 4.15 3.82
C ASP A 55 -7.11 4.88 2.60
N ARG A 56 -6.35 5.15 1.52
CA ARG A 56 -6.77 5.98 0.37
C ARG A 56 -6.97 5.26 -0.95
#